data_AF-A0A2I1HES3-F1
#
_entry.id   AF-A0A2I1HES3-F1
#
_cell.length_a   1.000
_cell.length_b   1.000
_cell.length_c   1.000
_cell.angle_alpha   90.00
_cell.angle_beta   90.00
_cell.angle_gamma   90.00
#
_symmetry.space_group_name_H-M   'P 1'
#
loop_
_entity.id
_entity.type
_entity.pdbx_description
1 polymer ?
#
loop_
_entity_poly.entity_id
_entity_poly.type
_entity_poly.pdbx_seq_one_letter_code
_entity_poly.pdbx_strand_id
1 'polypeptide(L)' 'MLEILKGEREKPIPSTNVKYIELYQKCWEHEPDERPDIVQVNSALSSINSSAIFNLEKSEDSKKIDIVHSCQIDHNELCR' A
#
# COMPACT_ATOMS: atom_id res chain seq x y z
N MET A 1 15.09 4.89 13.77
CA MET A 1 15.99 5.05 12.61
C MET A 1 16.84 3.80 12.36
N LEU A 2 17.49 3.21 13.38
CA LEU A 2 18.29 1.98 13.22
C LEU A 2 17.50 0.75 12.76
N GLU A 3 16.19 0.70 13.00
CA GLU A 3 15.32 -0.43 12.61
C GLU A 3 15.22 -0.61 11.09
N ILE A 4 15.24 0.49 10.33
CA ILE A 4 15.23 0.43 8.86
C ILE A 4 16.50 -0.27 8.35
N LEU A 5 17.63 -0.03 9.01
CA LEU A 5 18.91 -0.69 8.71
C LEU A 5 18.88 -2.19 9.03
N LYS A 6 17.99 -2.62 9.94
CA LYS A 6 17.74 -4.04 10.25
C LYS A 6 16.74 -4.69 9.29
N GLY A 7 16.24 -3.95 8.30
CA GLY A 7 15.25 -4.45 7.36
C GLY A 7 13.81 -4.42 7.89
N GLU A 8 13.56 -3.81 9.06
CA GLU A 8 12.20 -3.65 9.56
C GLU A 8 11.38 -2.77 8.60
N ARG A 9 10.13 -3.17 8.35
CA ARG A 9 9.15 -2.50 7.49
C ARG A 9 7.81 -2.41 8.21
N GLU A 10 6.91 -1.61 7.66
CA GLU A 10 5.56 -1.52 8.21
C GLU A 10 4.84 -2.87 8.12
N LYS A 11 3.94 -3.13 9.08
CA LYS A 11 3.09 -4.32 9.07
C LYS A 11 1.80 -3.99 8.31
N PRO A 12 1.27 -4.93 7.51
CA PRO A 12 -0.01 -4.74 6.84
C PRO A 12 -1.12 -4.36 7.82
N ILE A 13 -1.91 -3.37 7.42
CA ILE A 13 -3.06 -2.90 8.20
C ILE A 13 -4.28 -3.72 7.76
N PRO A 14 -5.12 -4.20 8.70
CA PRO A 14 -6.39 -4.83 8.35
C PRO A 14 -7.22 -3.87 7.50
N SER A 15 -8.07 -4.39 6.62
CA SER A 15 -8.86 -3.61 5.67
C SER A 15 -8.09 -2.99 4.50
N THR A 16 -6.77 -3.16 4.41
CA THR A 16 -5.98 -2.76 3.23
C THR A 16 -6.11 -3.79 2.10
N ASN A 17 -6.08 -3.36 0.85
CA ASN A 17 -6.13 -4.29 -0.28
C ASN A 17 -4.90 -5.20 -0.33
N VAL A 18 -5.08 -6.51 -0.47
CA VAL A 18 -4.01 -7.52 -0.48
C VAL A 18 -3.01 -7.26 -1.61
N LYS A 19 -3.51 -6.92 -2.81
CA LYS A 19 -2.62 -6.62 -3.95
C LYS A 19 -1.83 -5.33 -3.75
N TYR A 20 -2.42 -4.36 -3.03
CA TYR A 20 -1.69 -3.15 -2.65
C TYR A 20 -0.60 -3.47 -1.62
N ILE A 21 -0.87 -4.38 -0.68
CA ILE A 21 0.12 -4.87 0.28
C ILE A 21 1.30 -5.52 -0.41
N GLU A 22 1.03 -6.48 -1.30
CA GLU A 22 2.07 -7.14 -2.10
C GLU A 22 2.89 -6.13 -2.89
N LEU A 23 2.24 -5.12 -3.47
CA LEU A 23 2.91 -4.09 -4.25
C LEU A 23 3.87 -3.25 -3.40
N TYR A 24 3.41 -2.66 -2.28
CA TYR A 24 4.30 -1.81 -1.48
C TYR A 24 5.42 -2.60 -0.82
N GLN A 25 5.18 -3.88 -0.47
CA GLN A 25 6.23 -4.77 0.05
C GLN A 25 7.33 -4.97 -1.00
N LYS A 26 6.93 -5.22 -2.26
CA LYS A 26 7.88 -5.35 -3.37
C LYS A 26 8.64 -4.04 -3.65
N CYS A 27 7.98 -2.89 -3.52
CA CYS A 27 8.65 -1.58 -3.62
C CYS A 27 9.71 -1.33 -2.54
N TRP A 28 9.64 -2.06 -1.42
CA TRP A 28 10.52 -1.93 -0.27
C TRP A 28 11.53 -3.06 -0.09
N GLU A 29 11.71 -3.87 -1.14
CA GLU A 29 12.76 -4.86 -1.19
C GLU A 29 14.13 -4.26 -0.85
N HIS A 30 14.90 -5.03 -0.08
CA HIS A 30 16.20 -4.58 0.39
C HIS A 30 17.16 -4.32 -0.78
N GLU A 31 17.21 -5.29 -1.70
CA GLU A 31 17.99 -5.21 -2.93
C GLU A 31 17.33 -4.22 -3.91
N PRO A 32 18.02 -3.14 -4.33
CA PRO A 32 17.47 -2.16 -5.25
C PRO A 32 16.99 -2.75 -6.58
N ASP A 33 17.69 -3.76 -7.11
CA ASP A 33 17.39 -4.37 -8.40
C ASP A 33 16.12 -5.23 -8.39
N GLU A 34 15.67 -5.66 -7.21
CA GLU A 34 14.42 -6.42 -7.04
C GLU A 34 13.18 -5.52 -6.99
N ARG A 35 13.38 -4.20 -6.87
CA ARG A 35 12.28 -3.23 -6.83
C ARG A 35 11.68 -3.04 -8.21
N PRO A 36 10.35 -2.95 -8.31
CA PRO A 36 9.70 -2.65 -9.56
C PRO A 36 9.99 -1.22 -10.02
N ASP A 37 10.09 -1.01 -11.32
CA ASP A 37 10.14 0.32 -11.89
C ASP A 37 8.78 1.02 -11.83
N ILE A 38 8.76 2.33 -12.09
CA ILE A 38 7.53 3.14 -11.98
C ILE A 38 6.44 2.70 -12.96
N VAL A 39 6.80 2.13 -14.12
CA VAL A 39 5.83 1.65 -15.12
C VAL A 39 5.16 0.38 -14.61
N GLN A 40 5.93 -0.53 -14.01
CA GLN A 40 5.42 -1.74 -13.38
C GLN A 40 4.51 -1.41 -12.19
N VAL A 41 4.90 -0.46 -11.34
CA VAL A 41 4.08 0.02 -10.23
C VAL A 41 2.77 0.60 -10.73
N ASN A 42 2.80 1.49 -11.73
CA ASN A 42 1.59 2.09 -12.30
C ASN A 42 0.65 1.04 -12.92
N SER A 43 1.22 0.06 -13.63
CA SER A 43 0.45 -1.05 -14.20
C SER A 43 -0.21 -1.90 -13.12
N ALA A 44 0.53 -2.23 -12.06
CA ALA A 44 0.02 -2.98 -10.92
C ALA A 44 -1.12 -2.22 -10.24
N LEU A 45 -0.93 -0.95 -9.89
CA LEU A 45 -1.94 -0.09 -9.28
C LEU A 45 -3.23 -0.02 -10.11
N SER A 46 -3.10 0.13 -11.43
CA SER A 46 -4.24 0.18 -12.36
C SER A 46 -5.04 -1.13 -12.39
N SER A 47 -4.43 -2.25 -12.00
CA SER A 47 -5.06 -3.57 -11.98
C SER A 47 -5.69 -3.94 -10.63
N ILE A 48 -5.47 -3.13 -9.58
CA ILE A 48 -6.01 -3.37 -8.25
C ILE A 48 -7.51 -3.05 -8.28
N ASN A 49 -8.33 -4.07 -8.00
CA ASN A 49 -9.76 -3.93 -7.81
C ASN A 49 -10.09 -3.85 -6.32
N SER A 50 -11.20 -3.19 -5.96
CA SER A 50 -11.56 -2.93 -4.56
C SER A 50 -11.96 -4.17 -3.73
N SER A 51 -11.97 -5.37 -4.31
CA SER A 51 -12.60 -6.55 -3.71
C SER A 51 -11.68 -7.44 -2.88
N ALA A 52 -10.35 -7.25 -2.92
CA ALA A 52 -9.40 -8.13 -2.24
C ALA A 52 -8.82 -7.47 -0.98
N ILE A 53 -9.49 -7.62 0.17
CA ILE A 53 -9.11 -6.98 1.43
C ILE A 53 -8.34 -7.94 2.36
N PHE A 54 -7.27 -7.44 2.99
CA PHE A 54 -6.51 -8.14 4.02
C PHE A 54 -7.29 -8.13 5.34
N ASN A 55 -7.74 -9.30 5.75
CA ASN A 55 -8.34 -9.50 7.07
C ASN A 55 -7.25 -10.04 7.99
N LEU A 56 -6.80 -9.22 8.93
CA LEU A 56 -6.08 -9.74 10.09
C LEU A 56 -7.14 -10.41 10.96
N GLU A 57 -7.09 -11.73 11.12
CA GLU A 57 -7.99 -12.43 12.04
C GLU A 57 -7.83 -11.83 13.46
N LYS A 58 -8.74 -10.92 13.78
CA LYS A 58 -9.07 -10.52 15.14
C LYS A 58 -10.54 -10.83 15.29
N SER A 59 -10.85 -11.63 16.30
CA SER A 59 -12.19 -11.96 16.76
C SER A 59 -13.16 -10.77 16.66
N GLU A 60 -14.28 -11.00 15.97
CA GLU A 60 -15.61 -10.37 16.11
C GLU A 60 -15.67 -8.83 16.27
N ASP A 61 -15.93 -8.11 15.16
CA ASP A 61 -17.19 -7.35 14.96
C ASP A 61 -17.08 -6.39 13.76
N SER A 62 -17.94 -6.61 12.77
CA SER A 62 -18.04 -5.87 11.52
C SER A 62 -18.48 -4.41 11.74
N LYS A 63 -17.69 -3.44 11.30
CA LYS A 63 -18.16 -2.08 11.03
C LYS A 63 -17.98 -1.77 9.54
N LYS A 64 -19.09 -1.44 8.86
CA LYS A 64 -19.11 -0.90 7.51
C LYS A 64 -18.25 0.36 7.45
N ILE A 65 -17.34 0.42 6.48
CA ILE A 65 -16.58 1.63 6.16
C ILE A 65 -17.10 2.12 4.82
N ASP A 66 -17.68 3.32 4.82
CA ASP A 66 -18.04 4.03 3.60
C ASP A 66 -16.75 4.53 2.93
N ILE A 67 -16.49 4.06 1.70
CA ILE A 67 -15.29 4.43 0.94
C ILE A 67 -15.47 5.86 0.44
N VAL A 68 -14.88 6.83 1.14
CA VAL A 68 -14.68 8.18 0.63
C VAL A 68 -13.46 8.15 -0.29
N HIS A 69 -13.67 8.27 -1.59
CA HIS A 69 -12.61 8.48 -2.56
C HIS A 69 -12.09 9.92 -2.45
N SER A 70 -11.21 10.19 -1.49
CA SER A 70 -10.50 11.47 -1.42
C SER A 70 -8.99 11.25 -1.55
N CYS A 71 -8.46 11.50 -2.74
CA CYS A 71 -7.14 12.09 -2.95
C CYS A 71 -7.09 12.55 -4.41
N GLN A 72 -7.65 13.73 -4.69
CA GLN A 72 -7.12 14.55 -5.78
C GLN A 72 -5.94 15.31 -5.17
N ILE A 73 -4.72 15.01 -5.61
CA ILE A 73 -3.56 15.85 -5.32
C ILE A 73 -3.73 17.08 -6.21
N ASP A 74 -4.02 18.23 -5.61
CA ASP A 74 -3.99 19.49 -6.32
C ASP A 74 -2.52 19.79 -6.68
N HIS A 75 -2.24 19.81 -7.99
CA HIS A 75 -0.92 20.07 -8.53
C HIS A 75 -0.42 21.50 -8.23
N ASN A 76 -1.27 22.39 -7.67
CA ASN A 76 -0.96 23.77 -7.34
C ASN A 76 -0.26 23.99 -5.97
N GLU A 77 -0.16 23.01 -5.08
CA GLU A 77 0.53 23.20 -3.79
C GLU A 77 2.02 22.81 -3.79
N LEU A 78 2.58 22.32 -4.91
CA LEU A 78 3.99 21.91 -4.95
C LEU A 78 5.00 23.08 -5.06
N CYS A 79 4.55 24.33 -5.11
CA CYS A 79 5.43 25.51 -5.16
C CYS A 79 4.94 26.61 -4.19
N ARG A 80 5.31 26.51 -2.91
CA ARG A 80 5.47 27.66 -2.00
C ARG A 80 6.72 27.49 -1.16
#